data_AF-A0A3D3HXV9-F1
#
_entry.id   AF-A0A3D3HXV9-F1
#
_cell.length_a   1.000
_cell.length_b   1.000
_cell.length_c   1.000
_cell.angle_alpha   90.00
_cell.angle_beta   90.00
_cell.angle_gamma   90.00
#
_symmetry.space_group_name_H-M   'P 1'
#
loop_
_entity.id
_entity.type
_entity.pdbx_description
1 polymer ?
#
loop_
_entity_poly.entity_id
_entity_poly.type
_entity_poly.pdbx_seq_one_letter_code
_entity_poly.pdbx_strand_id
1 'polypeptide(L)'
;MFTQTLPQLQRDYIDTGKVRFVYKQFPLTSIHKNAQGAAEASLCALEQGKFWEMHDKLFEMNAAGTLSIENFKSAAGGLGLNQSQFDGCLDSGKYQSKVQDDTTQGTQYGVQGTPATFVNGTLVSGAVPYEQFASVIDAELAK
;
A
#
# COMPACT_ATOMS: atom_id res chain seq x y z
N MET A 1 10.65 -0.73 -4.46
CA MET A 1 10.04 -1.88 -3.78
C MET A 1 8.94 -2.50 -4.63
N PHE A 2 7.77 -1.87 -4.82
CA PHE A 2 6.61 -2.50 -5.50
C PHE A 2 6.86 -2.90 -6.96
N THR A 3 7.60 -2.12 -7.75
CA THR A 3 7.86 -2.42 -9.17
C THR A 3 9.12 -3.24 -9.43
N GLN A 4 10.02 -3.35 -8.44
CA GLN A 4 11.34 -3.96 -8.60
C GLN A 4 11.49 -5.23 -7.77
N THR A 5 11.19 -5.15 -6.47
CA THR A 5 11.48 -6.20 -5.49
C THR A 5 10.29 -7.12 -5.26
N LEU A 6 9.09 -6.55 -5.11
CA LEU A 6 7.88 -7.30 -4.78
C LEU A 6 7.53 -8.38 -5.83
N PRO A 7 7.68 -8.18 -7.15
CA PRO A 7 7.34 -9.23 -8.12
C PRO A 7 8.18 -10.48 -7.97
N GLN A 8 9.44 -10.36 -7.56
CA GLN A 8 10.29 -11.51 -7.30
C GLN A 8 9.93 -12.20 -5.98
N LEU A 9 9.72 -11.42 -4.91
CA LEU A 9 9.21 -11.96 -3.64
C LEU A 9 7.86 -12.68 -3.81
N GLN A 10 7.01 -12.16 -4.69
CA GLN A 10 5.72 -12.74 -4.98
C GLN A 10 5.87 -14.14 -5.59
N ARG A 11 6.65 -14.28 -6.66
CA ARG A 11 6.88 -15.57 -7.30
C ARG A 11 7.54 -16.58 -6.37
N ASP A 12 8.53 -16.16 -5.60
CA ASP A 12 9.40 -17.08 -4.87
C ASP A 12 8.81 -17.49 -3.50
N TYR A 13 8.00 -16.62 -2.88
CA TYR A 13 7.48 -16.82 -1.52
C TYR A 13 5.97 -16.67 -1.34
N ILE A 14 5.32 -15.71 -2.01
CA ILE A 14 3.89 -15.42 -1.77
C ILE A 14 3.01 -16.42 -2.54
N ASP A 15 3.24 -16.56 -3.84
CA ASP A 15 2.48 -17.47 -4.71
C ASP A 15 2.74 -18.94 -4.36
N THR A 16 3.89 -19.24 -3.73
CA THR A 16 4.20 -20.58 -3.21
C THR A 16 3.50 -20.89 -1.88
N GLY A 17 2.84 -19.91 -1.27
CA GLY A 17 2.15 -20.05 0.02
C GLY A 17 3.05 -20.00 1.25
N LYS A 18 4.37 -19.74 1.09
CA LYS A 18 5.31 -19.63 2.20
C LYS A 18 5.14 -18.34 2.99
N VAL A 19 4.72 -17.26 2.33
CA VAL A 19 4.58 -15.92 2.92
C VAL A 19 3.20 -15.36 2.65
N ARG A 20 2.59 -14.75 3.68
CA ARG A 20 1.42 -13.88 3.52
C ARG A 20 1.88 -12.42 3.48
N PHE A 21 1.59 -11.74 2.38
CA PHE A 21 1.83 -10.31 2.26
C PHE A 21 0.62 -9.50 2.75
N VAL A 22 0.88 -8.47 3.56
CA VAL A 22 -0.14 -7.57 4.09
C VAL A 22 0.32 -6.13 3.87
N TYR A 23 -0.50 -5.33 3.18
CA TYR A 23 -0.26 -3.91 3.00
C TYR A 23 -0.90 -3.11 4.14
N LYS A 24 -0.17 -2.10 4.66
CA LYS A 24 -0.68 -1.15 5.66
C LYS A 24 -0.45 0.28 5.20
N GLN A 25 -1.42 1.14 5.48
CA GLN A 25 -1.38 2.54 5.09
C GLN A 25 -0.47 3.34 6.04
N PHE A 26 0.38 4.19 5.47
CA PHE A 26 1.23 5.10 6.24
C PHE A 26 1.48 6.40 5.45
N PRO A 27 0.45 7.22 5.20
CA PRO A 27 0.61 8.46 4.45
C PRO A 27 1.44 9.50 5.25
N LEU A 28 2.54 9.98 4.66
CA LEU A 28 3.38 11.04 5.23
C LEU A 28 2.75 12.43 4.98
N THR A 29 1.62 12.71 5.62
CA THR A 29 0.75 13.87 5.36
C THR A 29 1.42 15.23 5.59
N SER A 30 2.45 15.30 6.43
CA SER A 30 3.23 16.53 6.68
C SER A 30 3.99 17.03 5.45
N ILE A 31 4.32 16.14 4.51
CA ILE A 31 5.11 16.45 3.31
C ILE A 31 4.39 16.07 2.01
N HIS A 32 3.30 15.30 2.09
CA HIS A 32 2.55 14.81 0.93
C HIS A 32 1.04 15.05 1.10
N LYS A 33 0.57 16.22 0.63
CA LYS A 33 -0.84 16.65 0.76
C LYS A 33 -1.89 15.64 0.29
N ASN A 34 -1.57 14.85 -0.74
CA ASN A 34 -2.50 13.90 -1.36
C ASN A 34 -2.34 12.46 -0.84
N ALA A 35 -1.38 12.20 0.07
CA ALA A 35 -1.09 10.83 0.51
C ALA A 35 -2.26 10.20 1.27
N GLN A 36 -2.94 10.99 2.12
CA GLN A 36 -4.13 10.54 2.84
C GLN A 36 -5.25 10.11 1.88
N GLY A 37 -5.60 10.99 0.92
CA GLY A 37 -6.62 10.69 -0.08
C GLY A 37 -6.28 9.49 -0.96
N ALA A 38 -5.00 9.31 -1.31
CA ALA A 38 -4.54 8.14 -2.05
C ALA A 38 -4.70 6.84 -1.23
N ALA A 39 -4.34 6.87 0.06
CA ALA A 39 -4.54 5.74 0.96
C ALA A 39 -6.03 5.35 1.06
N GLU A 40 -6.92 6.33 1.26
CA GLU A 40 -8.36 6.12 1.31
C GLU A 40 -8.92 5.62 -0.03
N ALA A 41 -8.48 6.16 -1.16
CA ALA A 41 -8.88 5.71 -2.49
C ALA A 41 -8.56 4.22 -2.71
N SER A 42 -7.37 3.76 -2.30
CA SER A 42 -7.02 2.35 -2.39
C SER A 42 -7.94 1.45 -1.56
N LEU A 43 -8.35 1.91 -0.36
CA LEU A 43 -9.28 1.18 0.50
C LEU A 43 -10.73 1.21 -0.03
N CYS A 44 -11.17 2.31 -0.64
CA CYS A 44 -12.45 2.35 -1.35
C CYS A 44 -12.49 1.38 -2.54
N ALA A 45 -11.37 1.21 -3.24
CA ALA A 45 -11.24 0.19 -4.29
C ALA A 45 -11.20 -1.24 -3.72
N LEU A 46 -10.66 -1.43 -2.50
CA LEU A 46 -10.65 -2.73 -1.81
C LEU A 46 -12.07 -3.26 -1.57
N GLU A 47 -13.05 -2.40 -1.24
CA GLU A 47 -14.46 -2.79 -1.07
C GLU A 47 -15.06 -3.47 -2.30
N GLN A 48 -14.46 -3.22 -3.46
CA GLN A 48 -14.90 -3.71 -4.75
C GLN A 48 -13.88 -4.68 -5.37
N GLY A 49 -12.91 -5.16 -4.57
CA GLY A 49 -11.92 -6.16 -4.99
C GLY A 49 -10.81 -5.65 -5.92
N LYS A 50 -10.60 -4.32 -6.00
CA LYS A 50 -9.64 -3.68 -6.92
C LYS A 50 -8.54 -2.91 -6.20
N PHE A 51 -8.15 -3.37 -5.01
CA PHE A 51 -7.11 -2.70 -4.21
C PHE A 51 -5.79 -2.57 -4.99
N TRP A 52 -5.30 -3.67 -5.56
CA TRP A 52 -3.99 -3.69 -6.22
C TRP A 52 -3.98 -2.88 -7.50
N GLU A 53 -5.05 -2.93 -8.29
CA GLU A 53 -5.14 -2.13 -9.51
C GLU A 53 -5.23 -0.63 -9.21
N MET A 54 -5.96 -0.23 -8.16
CA MET A 54 -5.97 1.16 -7.71
C MET A 54 -4.61 1.57 -7.12
N HIS A 55 -4.00 0.71 -6.32
CA HIS A 55 -2.64 0.93 -5.80
C HIS A 55 -1.65 1.23 -6.93
N ASP A 56 -1.63 0.41 -7.98
CA ASP A 56 -0.71 0.59 -9.10
C ASP A 56 -0.98 1.92 -9.84
N LYS A 57 -2.25 2.26 -10.05
CA LYS A 57 -2.65 3.56 -10.63
C LYS A 57 -2.19 4.74 -9.77
N LEU A 58 -2.29 4.65 -8.45
CA LEU A 58 -1.83 5.69 -7.53
C LEU A 58 -0.30 5.84 -7.58
N PHE A 59 0.46 4.74 -7.71
CA PHE A 59 1.91 4.80 -7.88
C PHE A 59 2.32 5.42 -9.22
N GLU A 60 1.63 5.09 -10.31
CA GLU A 60 1.82 5.74 -11.62
C GLU A 60 1.56 7.25 -11.53
N MET A 61 0.44 7.66 -10.91
CA MET A 61 0.11 9.08 -10.71
C MET A 61 1.13 9.80 -9.84
N ASN A 62 1.63 9.15 -8.78
CA ASN A 62 2.66 9.72 -7.92
C ASN A 62 3.95 9.98 -8.71
N ALA A 63 4.39 9.02 -9.53
CA ALA A 63 5.56 9.18 -10.40
C ALA A 63 5.38 10.31 -11.42
N ALA A 64 4.14 10.52 -11.91
CA ALA A 64 3.80 11.62 -12.81
C ALA A 64 3.53 12.97 -12.11
N GLY A 65 3.48 13.01 -10.78
CA GLY A 65 3.12 14.22 -10.02
C GLY A 65 1.65 14.65 -10.15
N THR A 66 0.76 13.70 -10.46
CA THR A 66 -0.66 13.97 -10.80
C THR A 66 -1.66 13.49 -9.75
N LEU A 67 -1.23 13.13 -8.54
CA LEU A 67 -2.16 12.73 -7.48
C LEU A 67 -3.19 13.84 -7.20
N SER A 68 -4.48 13.52 -7.28
CA SER A 68 -5.59 14.38 -6.91
C SER A 68 -6.87 13.54 -6.71
N ILE A 69 -7.82 14.05 -5.93
CA ILE A 69 -9.12 13.37 -5.72
C ILE A 69 -9.83 13.12 -7.07
N GLU A 70 -9.80 14.10 -7.98
CA GLU A 70 -10.38 13.97 -9.31
C GLU A 70 -9.75 12.81 -10.10
N ASN A 71 -8.41 12.71 -10.09
CA ASN A 71 -7.71 11.63 -10.77
C ASN A 71 -7.97 10.26 -10.13
N PHE A 72 -8.17 10.19 -8.80
CA PHE A 72 -8.54 8.94 -8.13
C PHE A 72 -9.92 8.45 -8.59
N LYS A 73 -10.90 9.37 -8.66
CA LYS A 73 -12.26 9.08 -9.15
C LYS A 73 -12.26 8.68 -10.63
N SER A 74 -11.47 9.37 -11.46
CA SER A 74 -11.28 9.02 -12.88
C SER A 74 -10.67 7.62 -13.04
N ALA A 75 -9.62 7.31 -12.26
CA ALA A 75 -9.03 5.97 -12.27
C ALA A 75 -10.02 4.89 -11.78
N ALA A 76 -10.86 5.18 -10.79
CA ALA A 76 -11.89 4.23 -10.36
C ALA A 76 -12.81 3.83 -11.51
N GLY A 77 -13.31 4.81 -12.29
CA GLY A 77 -14.09 4.55 -13.50
C GLY A 77 -13.31 3.74 -14.54
N GLY A 78 -12.03 4.09 -14.79
CA GLY A 78 -11.16 3.35 -15.69
C GLY A 78 -10.87 1.90 -15.28
N LEU A 79 -10.95 1.60 -13.98
CA LEU A 79 -10.81 0.26 -13.41
C LEU A 79 -12.11 -0.55 -13.39
N GLY A 80 -13.22 0.04 -13.88
CA GLY A 80 -14.54 -0.60 -13.89
C GLY A 80 -15.21 -0.68 -12.52
N LEU A 81 -14.80 0.17 -11.57
CA LEU A 81 -15.47 0.28 -10.27
C LEU A 81 -16.85 0.91 -10.41
N ASN A 82 -17.76 0.59 -9.50
CA ASN A 82 -19.00 1.33 -9.34
C ASN A 82 -18.66 2.75 -8.86
N GLN A 83 -18.83 3.72 -9.77
CA GLN A 83 -18.45 5.12 -9.53
C GLN A 83 -19.18 5.70 -8.32
N SER A 84 -20.49 5.49 -8.20
CA SER A 84 -21.27 6.06 -7.10
C SER A 84 -20.85 5.50 -5.74
N GLN A 85 -20.52 4.21 -5.67
CA GLN A 85 -20.01 3.59 -4.45
C GLN A 85 -18.61 4.12 -4.10
N PHE A 86 -17.73 4.24 -5.10
CA PHE A 86 -16.38 4.73 -4.90
C PHE A 86 -16.37 6.19 -4.44
N ASP A 87 -17.11 7.06 -5.14
CA ASP A 87 -17.22 8.48 -4.83
C ASP A 87 -17.80 8.69 -3.44
N GLY A 88 -18.88 7.97 -3.11
CA GLY A 88 -19.48 8.03 -1.77
C GLY A 88 -18.52 7.59 -0.67
N CYS A 89 -17.73 6.55 -0.90
CA CYS A 89 -16.71 6.08 0.04
C CYS A 89 -15.60 7.11 0.28
N LEU A 90 -15.09 7.71 -0.81
CA LEU A 90 -13.97 8.64 -0.75
C LEU A 90 -14.41 10.01 -0.18
N ASP A 91 -15.54 10.54 -0.64
CA ASP A 91 -16.04 11.86 -0.23
C ASP A 91 -16.50 11.88 1.23
N SER A 92 -17.00 10.74 1.74
CA SER A 92 -17.39 10.64 3.15
C SER A 92 -16.20 10.48 4.10
N GLY A 93 -14.98 10.28 3.58
CA GLY A 93 -13.81 9.95 4.39
C GLY A 93 -13.96 8.61 5.12
N LYS A 94 -14.65 7.64 4.54
CA LYS A 94 -15.03 6.37 5.20
C LYS A 94 -13.85 5.65 5.85
N TYR A 95 -12.66 5.78 5.24
CA TYR A 95 -11.45 5.09 5.67
C TYR A 95 -10.46 5.97 6.45
N GLN A 96 -10.80 7.21 6.79
CA GLN A 96 -9.94 8.11 7.57
C GLN A 96 -9.44 7.46 8.87
N SER A 97 -10.35 6.89 9.67
CA SER A 97 -10.00 6.24 10.94
C SER A 97 -9.08 5.03 10.71
N LYS A 98 -9.37 4.20 9.71
CA LYS A 98 -8.57 3.00 9.41
C LYS A 98 -7.14 3.36 8.99
N VAL A 99 -6.99 4.42 8.19
CA VAL A 99 -5.67 4.94 7.78
C VAL A 99 -4.93 5.53 8.97
N GLN A 100 -5.63 6.27 9.84
CA GLN A 100 -5.06 6.79 11.07
C GLN A 100 -4.59 5.66 12.01
N ASP A 101 -5.38 4.60 12.16
CA ASP A 101 -5.04 3.44 12.99
C ASP A 101 -3.81 2.71 12.47
N ASP A 102 -3.72 2.46 11.15
CA ASP A 102 -2.52 1.87 10.55
C ASP A 102 -1.28 2.76 10.75
N THR A 103 -1.45 4.09 10.61
CA THR A 103 -0.37 5.06 10.80
C THR A 103 0.11 5.07 12.25
N THR A 104 -0.82 5.15 13.20
CA THR A 104 -0.52 5.10 14.64
C THR A 104 0.18 3.81 15.01
N GLN A 105 -0.29 2.67 14.49
CA GLN A 105 0.37 1.39 14.69
C GLN A 105 1.80 1.39 14.13
N GLY A 106 2.01 1.86 12.89
CA GLY A 106 3.35 1.95 12.31
C GLY A 106 4.30 2.79 13.17
N THR A 107 3.85 3.94 13.67
CA THR A 107 4.63 4.80 14.56
C THR A 107 4.98 4.10 15.88
N GLN A 108 4.05 3.33 16.47
CA GLN A 108 4.32 2.54 17.67
C GLN A 108 5.38 1.46 17.44
N TYR A 109 5.48 0.92 16.22
CA TYR A 109 6.54 -0.01 15.81
C TYR A 109 7.82 0.71 15.30
N GLY A 110 7.93 2.02 15.49
CA GLY A 110 9.13 2.79 15.16
C GLY A 110 9.31 3.13 13.68
N VAL A 111 8.25 3.03 12.86
CA VAL A 111 8.29 3.46 11.46
C VAL A 111 8.43 4.99 11.40
N GLN A 112 9.47 5.46 10.72
CA GLN A 112 9.77 6.90 10.56
C GLN A 112 9.69 7.37 9.11
N GLY A 113 9.50 6.43 8.18
CA GLY A 113 9.44 6.71 6.75
C GLY A 113 9.04 5.47 5.97
N THR A 114 8.74 5.66 4.69
CA THR A 114 8.23 4.60 3.82
C THR A 114 9.15 4.40 2.61
N PRO A 115 9.30 3.16 2.11
CA PRO A 115 8.66 1.94 2.62
C PRO A 115 9.34 1.41 3.89
N ALA A 116 8.56 0.76 4.75
CA ALA A 116 9.03 0.00 5.90
C ALA A 116 8.29 -1.33 5.92
N THR A 117 9.02 -2.44 5.98
CA THR A 117 8.43 -3.79 5.91
C THR A 117 8.81 -4.57 7.15
N PHE A 118 7.89 -5.36 7.68
CA PHE A 118 8.17 -6.29 8.78
C PHE A 118 8.03 -7.72 8.28
N VAL A 119 9.07 -8.54 8.48
CA VAL A 119 9.03 -9.99 8.24
C VAL A 119 8.95 -10.67 9.60
N ASN A 120 7.77 -11.17 9.96
CA ASN A 120 7.49 -11.78 11.28
C ASN A 120 7.98 -10.94 12.49
N GLY A 121 7.86 -9.60 12.39
CA GLY A 121 8.31 -8.67 13.44
C GLY A 121 9.72 -8.10 13.22
N THR A 122 10.51 -8.67 12.31
CA THR A 122 11.83 -8.14 11.94
C THR A 122 11.69 -6.98 10.95
N LEU A 123 12.10 -5.78 11.34
CA LEU A 123 12.03 -4.59 10.50
C LEU A 123 13.10 -4.61 9.40
N VAL A 124 12.65 -4.52 8.16
CA VAL A 124 13.44 -4.21 6.97
C VAL A 124 13.05 -2.81 6.50
N SER A 125 13.88 -1.83 6.84
CA SER A 125 13.60 -0.41 6.58
C SER A 125 14.10 0.02 5.20
N GLY A 126 13.25 0.72 4.44
CA GLY A 126 13.58 1.28 3.14
C GLY A 126 13.30 0.35 1.96
N ALA A 127 13.52 0.88 0.76
CA ALA A 127 13.40 0.14 -0.50
C ALA A 127 14.71 -0.63 -0.75
N VAL A 128 14.85 -1.79 -0.12
CA VAL A 128 16.07 -2.60 -0.22
C VAL A 128 16.03 -3.62 -1.36
N PRO A 129 17.19 -4.14 -1.80
CA PRO A 129 17.26 -5.21 -2.81
C PRO A 129 16.56 -6.50 -2.39
N TYR A 130 16.23 -7.33 -3.38
CA TYR A 130 15.56 -8.62 -3.18
C TYR A 130 16.32 -9.53 -2.21
N GLU A 131 17.63 -9.59 -2.33
CA GLU A 131 18.51 -10.47 -1.57
C GLU A 131 18.40 -10.21 -0.06
N GLN A 132 18.20 -8.95 0.33
CA GLN A 132 18.03 -8.59 1.74
C GLN A 132 16.69 -9.08 2.29
N PHE A 133 15.62 -9.01 1.50
CA PHE A 133 14.33 -9.58 1.90
C PHE A 133 14.38 -11.11 1.96
N ALA A 134 14.92 -11.75 0.92
CA ALA A 134 15.03 -13.21 0.84
C ALA A 134 15.80 -13.77 2.04
N SER A 135 16.94 -13.16 2.39
CA SER A 135 17.74 -13.56 3.55
C SER A 135 16.96 -13.52 4.87
N VAL A 136 16.17 -12.45 5.11
CA VAL A 136 15.35 -12.34 6.33
C VAL A 136 14.18 -13.32 6.30
N ILE A 137 13.52 -13.50 5.15
CA ILE A 137 12.40 -14.45 5.01
C ILE A 137 12.88 -15.89 5.25
N ASP A 138 13.97 -16.29 4.62
CA ASP A 138 14.53 -17.65 4.76
C ASP A 138 14.93 -17.93 6.21
N ALA A 139 15.50 -16.93 6.91
CA ALA A 139 15.82 -17.05 8.32
C ALA A 139 14.58 -17.20 9.22
N GLU A 140 13.46 -16.54 8.89
CA GLU A 140 12.20 -16.67 9.64
C GLU A 140 11.46 -17.99 9.32
N LEU A 141 11.56 -18.50 8.10
CA LEU A 141 10.96 -19.78 7.69
C LEU A 141 11.67 -21.00 8.28
N ALA A 142 12.94 -20.85 8.69
CA ALA A 142 13.74 -21.92 9.27
C ALA A 142 13.54 -22.11 10.79
N LYS A 143 12.67 -21.31 11.43
CA LYS A 143 12.33 -21.40 12.85
C LYS A 143 11.19 -22.39 13.10
#